data_AF-A0A9N9KHM0-F1
#
_entry.id   AF-A0A9N9KHM0-F1
#
_cell.length_a   1.000
_cell.length_b   1.000
_cell.length_c   1.000
_cell.angle_alpha   90.00
_cell.angle_beta   90.00
_cell.angle_gamma   90.00
#
_symmetry.space_group_name_H-M   'P 1'
#
loop_
_entity.id
_entity.type
_entity.pdbx_description
1 polymer ?
#
loop_
_entity_poly.entity_id
_entity_poly.type
_entity_poly.pdbx_seq_one_letter_code
_entity_poly.pdbx_strand_id
1 'polypeptide(L)'
;MAKSFPFLATYSVDKNGERYNQTAIIDSNTGMLNETAYQEYGPVYLSVTFAIGYFYSFISFTAAITHVILFYGDEIWARFKASRSEEVEDIHCKMMKYYEGCTNYN
;
A
#
# COMPACT_ATOMS: atom_id res chain seq x y z
N MET A 1 29.94 3.58 11.35
CA MET A 1 28.90 3.72 10.31
C MET A 1 27.59 4.35 10.82
N ALA A 2 27.20 4.24 12.11
CA ALA A 2 25.93 4.83 12.60
C ALA A 2 25.98 6.31 13.02
N LYS A 3 27.17 6.91 13.19
CA LYS A 3 27.33 8.25 13.81
C LYS A 3 27.24 9.43 12.83
N SER A 4 27.38 9.20 11.52
CA SER A 4 27.36 10.27 10.50
C SER A 4 26.00 10.49 9.84
N PHE A 5 25.02 9.62 10.05
CA PHE A 5 23.72 9.76 9.40
C PHE A 5 22.78 10.61 10.28
N PRO A 6 22.19 11.70 9.76
CA PRO A 6 21.24 12.48 10.52
C PRO A 6 20.02 11.61 10.85
N PHE A 7 19.68 11.50 12.14
CA PHE A 7 18.61 10.62 12.60
C PHE A 7 17.28 10.89 11.89
N LEU A 8 16.94 12.15 11.66
CA LEU A 8 15.68 12.59 11.03
C LEU A 8 15.80 12.93 9.53
N ALA A 9 16.90 12.59 8.86
CA ALA A 9 16.98 12.83 7.42
C ALA A 9 15.87 12.05 6.71
N THR A 10 15.08 12.70 5.86
CA THR A 10 14.08 12.03 5.00
C THR A 10 14.59 11.83 3.58
N TYR A 11 15.86 12.15 3.34
CA TYR A 11 16.52 12.14 2.04
C TYR A 11 17.62 11.08 1.99
N SER A 12 18.00 10.68 0.77
CA SER A 12 19.10 9.76 0.51
C SER A 12 20.46 10.40 0.82
N VAL A 13 21.34 9.61 1.43
CA VAL A 13 22.63 10.04 1.96
C VAL A 13 23.78 9.24 1.34
N ASP A 14 24.92 9.90 1.20
CA ASP A 14 26.18 9.26 0.79
C ASP A 14 26.90 8.64 2.01
N LYS A 15 27.95 7.84 1.79
CA LYS A 15 28.80 7.21 2.81
C LYS A 15 29.30 8.20 3.88
N ASN A 16 29.45 9.46 3.53
CA ASN A 16 29.90 10.53 4.42
C ASN A 16 28.78 11.16 5.27
N GLY A 17 27.51 10.82 5.01
CA GLY A 17 26.35 11.36 5.72
C GLY A 17 25.75 12.63 5.11
N GLU A 18 26.33 13.13 4.01
CA GLU A 18 25.80 14.27 3.26
C GLU A 18 24.70 13.83 2.28
N ARG A 19 23.91 14.80 1.79
CA ARG A 19 22.83 14.55 0.85
C ARG A 19 23.39 14.01 -0.47
N TYR A 20 22.86 12.87 -0.91
CA TYR A 20 23.31 12.18 -2.12
C TYR A 20 23.03 13.03 -3.39
N ASN A 21 24.06 13.23 -4.22
CA ASN A 21 23.92 13.98 -5.48
C ASN A 21 23.50 13.05 -6.63
N GLN A 22 22.19 12.99 -6.88
CA GLN A 22 21.60 12.13 -7.91
C GLN A 22 21.96 12.58 -9.34
N THR A 23 22.24 13.88 -9.54
CA THR A 23 22.61 14.42 -10.86
C THR A 23 24.01 14.00 -11.29
N ALA A 24 24.86 13.55 -10.36
CA ALA A 24 26.21 13.07 -10.68
C ALA A 24 26.23 11.66 -11.31
N ILE A 25 25.19 10.85 -11.05
CA ILE A 25 25.10 9.46 -11.53
C ILE A 25 24.07 9.26 -12.66
N ILE A 26 23.12 10.19 -12.80
CA ILE A 26 22.11 10.14 -13.86
C ILE A 26 22.57 11.05 -14.99
N ASP A 27 22.72 10.50 -16.19
CA ASP A 27 23.00 11.30 -17.37
C ASP A 27 21.79 12.20 -17.68
N SER A 28 22.00 13.50 -17.67
CA SER A 28 20.96 14.52 -17.88
C SER A 28 20.31 14.45 -19.27
N ASN A 29 20.98 13.87 -20.27
CA ASN A 29 20.49 13.81 -21.64
C ASN A 29 19.64 12.58 -21.90
N THR A 30 20.01 11.44 -21.32
CA THR A 30 19.36 10.14 -21.55
C THR A 30 18.43 9.74 -20.41
N GLY A 31 18.60 10.33 -19.21
CA GLY A 31 17.90 9.93 -17.99
C GLY A 31 18.32 8.54 -17.49
N MET A 32 19.34 7.93 -18.10
CA MET A 32 19.83 6.61 -17.76
C MET A 32 20.91 6.69 -16.67
N LEU A 33 21.02 5.60 -15.91
CA LEU A 33 22.07 5.46 -14.91
C LEU A 33 23.42 5.27 -15.63
N ASN A 34 24.37 6.14 -15.31
CA ASN A 34 25.75 5.98 -15.74
C ASN A 34 26.47 5.00 -14.78
N GLU A 35 26.67 3.76 -15.23
CA GLU A 35 27.26 2.70 -14.40
C GLU A 35 28.70 2.99 -13.97
N THR A 36 29.51 3.67 -14.79
CA THR A 36 30.89 4.01 -14.43
C THR A 36 30.92 5.09 -13.33
N ALA A 37 30.09 6.12 -13.47
CA ALA A 37 29.92 7.14 -12.44
C ALA A 37 29.35 6.55 -11.13
N TYR A 38 28.44 5.57 -11.22
CA TYR A 38 27.89 4.88 -10.06
C TYR A 38 28.94 4.05 -9.31
N GLN A 39 29.84 3.37 -10.02
CA GLN A 39 30.93 2.62 -9.40
C GLN A 39 31.94 3.53 -8.67
N GLU A 40 32.18 4.73 -9.20
CA GLU A 40 33.07 5.71 -8.60
C GLU A 40 32.46 6.41 -7.37
N TYR A 41 31.18 6.80 -7.46
CA TYR A 41 30.46 7.51 -6.38
C TYR A 41 29.99 6.58 -5.26
N GLY A 42 29.63 5.34 -5.59
CA GLY A 42 29.20 4.32 -4.65
C GLY A 42 27.69 4.27 -4.37
N PRO A 43 27.26 3.29 -3.57
CA PRO A 43 25.85 2.98 -3.34
C PRO A 43 25.13 4.06 -2.54
N VAL A 44 23.85 4.25 -2.84
CA VAL A 44 22.95 5.14 -2.11
C VAL A 44 22.59 4.53 -0.76
N TYR A 45 22.73 5.31 0.32
CA TYR A 45 22.25 4.92 1.65
C TYR A 45 20.95 5.64 1.98
N LEU A 46 20.04 4.91 2.63
CA LEU A 46 18.77 5.44 3.13
C LEU A 46 18.86 5.60 4.65
N SER A 47 18.24 6.67 5.17
CA SER A 47 18.16 6.88 6.61
C SER A 47 17.16 5.91 7.26
N VAL A 48 17.34 5.71 8.57
CA VAL A 48 16.43 4.87 9.38
C VAL A 48 15.02 5.48 9.41
N THR A 49 14.89 6.80 9.50
CA THR A 49 13.58 7.48 9.53
C THR A 49 12.83 7.35 8.22
N PHE A 50 13.52 7.37 7.07
CA PHE A 50 12.90 7.10 5.77
C PHE A 50 12.36 5.66 5.71
N ALA A 51 13.18 4.68 6.14
CA ALA A 51 12.74 3.28 6.19
C ALA A 51 11.51 3.11 7.10
N ILE A 52 11.53 3.69 8.32
CA ILE A 52 10.40 3.64 9.25
C ILE A 52 9.15 4.30 8.67
N GLY A 53 9.27 5.47 8.04
CA GLY A 53 8.14 6.15 7.41
C GLY A 53 7.50 5.32 6.28
N TYR A 54 8.32 4.61 5.49
CA TYR A 54 7.83 3.67 4.50
C TYR A 54 7.09 2.50 5.15
N PHE A 55 7.69 1.85 6.15
CA PHE A 55 7.05 0.75 6.89
C PHE A 55 5.76 1.18 7.59
N TYR A 56 5.70 2.40 8.12
CA TYR A 56 4.50 2.94 8.76
C TYR A 56 3.30 2.94 7.80
N SER A 57 3.52 3.19 6.52
CA SER A 57 2.47 3.12 5.51
C SER A 57 1.90 1.70 5.41
N PHE A 58 2.76 0.68 5.32
CA PHE A 58 2.33 -0.73 5.30
C PHE A 58 1.60 -1.12 6.59
N ILE A 59 2.14 -0.72 7.75
CA ILE A 59 1.53 -1.00 9.05
C ILE A 59 0.12 -0.39 9.12
N SER A 60 -0.07 0.85 8.66
CA SER A 60 -1.36 1.51 8.67
C SER A 60 -2.40 0.75 7.83
N PHE A 61 -2.06 0.37 6.60
CA PHE A 61 -2.96 -0.41 5.74
C PHE A 61 -3.27 -1.79 6.32
N THR A 62 -2.25 -2.51 6.78
CA THR A 62 -2.43 -3.83 7.37
C THR A 62 -3.25 -3.75 8.66
N ALA A 63 -3.02 -2.76 9.52
CA ALA A 63 -3.79 -2.57 10.75
C ALA A 63 -5.27 -2.32 10.46
N ALA A 64 -5.60 -1.51 9.45
CA ALA A 64 -6.98 -1.30 9.03
C ALA A 64 -7.65 -2.60 8.56
N ILE A 65 -6.96 -3.39 7.72
CA ILE A 65 -7.47 -4.69 7.25
C ILE A 65 -7.67 -5.65 8.43
N THR A 66 -6.67 -5.78 9.30
CA THR A 66 -6.73 -6.66 10.47
C THR A 66 -7.88 -6.24 11.40
N HIS A 67 -8.09 -4.94 11.61
CA HIS A 67 -9.20 -4.44 12.42
C HIS A 67 -10.56 -4.86 11.83
N VAL A 68 -10.77 -4.68 10.52
CA VAL A 68 -12.02 -5.09 9.87
C VAL A 68 -12.23 -6.59 9.98
N ILE A 69 -11.19 -7.40 9.77
CA ILE A 69 -11.27 -8.87 9.86
C ILE A 69 -11.60 -9.31 11.28
N LEU A 70 -10.97 -8.74 12.32
CA LEU A 70 -11.19 -9.15 13.71
C LEU A 70 -12.59 -8.81 14.24
N PHE A 71 -13.10 -7.63 13.90
CA PHE A 71 -14.38 -7.14 14.44
C PHE A 71 -15.59 -7.46 13.57
N TYR A 72 -15.41 -7.53 12.26
CA TYR A 72 -16.52 -7.71 11.31
C TYR A 72 -16.35 -8.95 10.41
N GLY A 73 -15.28 -9.74 10.60
CA GLY A 73 -14.97 -10.88 9.75
C GLY A 73 -16.09 -11.92 9.70
N ASP A 74 -16.68 -12.27 10.84
CA ASP A 74 -17.77 -13.26 10.90
C ASP A 74 -19.03 -12.78 10.18
N GLU A 75 -19.40 -11.51 10.34
CA GLU A 75 -20.54 -10.91 9.63
C GLU A 75 -20.29 -10.83 8.12
N ILE A 76 -19.08 -10.41 7.72
CA ILE A 76 -18.68 -10.32 6.32
C ILE A 76 -18.70 -11.72 5.70
N TRP A 77 -18.19 -12.74 6.39
CA TRP A 77 -18.18 -14.11 5.90
C TRP A 77 -19.59 -14.69 5.78
N ALA A 78 -20.45 -14.46 6.79
CA ALA A 78 -21.84 -14.88 6.75
C ALA A 78 -22.59 -14.23 5.58
N ARG A 79 -22.43 -12.92 5.37
CA ARG A 79 -23.02 -12.18 4.24
C ARG A 79 -22.44 -12.60 2.90
N PHE A 80 -21.14 -12.86 2.82
CA PHE A 80 -20.49 -13.33 1.59
C PHE A 80 -20.99 -14.71 1.19
N LYS A 81 -21.15 -15.62 2.15
CA LYS A 81 -21.76 -16.94 1.93
C LYS A 81 -23.23 -16.81 1.53
N ALA A 82 -23.98 -15.96 2.22
CA ALA A 82 -25.38 -15.66 1.93
C ALA A 82 -25.59 -14.99 0.57
N SER A 83 -24.66 -14.18 0.09
CA SER A 83 -24.70 -13.59 -1.26
C SER A 83 -24.41 -14.62 -2.36
N ARG A 84 -23.75 -15.72 -2.02
CA ARG A 84 -23.38 -16.79 -2.95
C ARG A 84 -24.40 -17.92 -2.98
N SER A 85 -25.14 -18.12 -1.89
CA SER A 85 -26.38 -18.90 -1.88
C SER A 85 -27.54 -18.00 -2.28
N GLU A 86 -28.25 -18.30 -3.36
CA GLU A 86 -29.38 -17.53 -3.90
C GLU A 86 -30.60 -17.39 -2.96
N GLU A 87 -30.49 -17.82 -1.70
CA GLU A 87 -31.60 -18.03 -0.77
C GLU A 87 -31.92 -16.85 0.15
N VAL A 88 -31.08 -15.80 0.21
CA VAL A 88 -31.39 -14.63 1.06
C VAL A 88 -32.14 -13.60 0.23
N GLU A 89 -33.43 -13.88 0.01
CA GLU A 89 -34.37 -12.86 -0.43
C GLU A 89 -34.49 -11.77 0.62
N ASP A 90 -33.98 -10.58 0.30
CA ASP A 90 -34.21 -9.39 1.12
C ASP A 90 -35.72 -9.21 1.36
N ILE A 91 -36.10 -8.72 2.54
CA ILE A 91 -37.51 -8.48 2.92
C ILE A 91 -38.20 -7.61 1.85
N HIS A 92 -37.49 -6.68 1.23
CA HIS A 92 -37.98 -5.89 0.11
C HIS A 92 -38.33 -6.76 -1.10
N CYS A 93 -37.46 -7.70 -1.53
CA CYS A 93 -37.78 -8.63 -2.62
C CYS A 93 -38.97 -9.53 -2.26
N LYS A 94 -39.05 -9.98 -1.01
CA LYS A 94 -40.18 -10.79 -0.51
C LYS A 94 -41.51 -10.01 -0.55
N MET A 95 -41.49 -8.71 -0.24
CA MET A 95 -42.66 -7.85 -0.35
C MET A 95 -43.01 -7.53 -1.81
N MET A 96 -42.00 -7.36 -2.68
CA MET A 96 -42.20 -7.11 -4.11
C MET A 96 -42.84 -8.29 -4.86
N LYS A 97 -42.68 -9.53 -4.35
CA LYS A 97 -43.40 -10.71 -4.87
C LYS A 97 -44.93 -10.60 -4.78
N TYR A 98 -45.47 -9.78 -3.88
CA TYR A 98 -46.92 -9.59 -3.74
C TYR A 98 -47.50 -8.54 -4.70
N TYR A 99 -46.66 -7.84 -5.48
CA TYR A 99 -47.10 -6.86 -6.46
C TYR A 99 -47.13 -7.48 -7.88
N GLU A 100 -48.25 -7.37 -8.58
CA GLU A 100 -48.57 -8.06 -9.85
C GLU A 100 -47.66 -7.73 -11.05
N GLY A 101 -46.64 -6.88 -10.89
CA GLY A 101 -45.73 -6.47 -11.96
C GLY A 101 -44.38 -7.19 -12.03
N CYS A 102 -44.03 -8.03 -11.04
CA CYS A 102 -42.66 -8.57 -10.91
C CYS A 102 -42.51 -10.03 -11.37
N THR A 103 -43.59 -10.76 -11.66
CA THR A 103 -43.57 -12.21 -11.95
C THR A 103 -43.23 -12.59 -13.40
N ASN A 104 -42.86 -11.64 -14.26
CA ASN A 104 -42.69 -11.87 -15.71
C ASN A 104 -41.25 -11.66 -16.23
N TYR A 105 -40.24 -11.98 -15.43
CA TYR A 105 -38.86 -12.01 -15.90
C TYR A 105 -38.22 -13.34 -15.44
N ASN A 106 -38.36 -14.37 -16.29
CA ASN A 106 -37.51 -15.58 -16.28
C ASN A 106 -36.35 -15.36 -17.25
#